data_AF-V7FFF7-F1
#
_entry.id   AF-V7FFF7-F1
#
_cell.length_a   1.000
_cell.length_b   1.000
_cell.length_c   1.000
_cell.angle_alpha   90.00
_cell.angle_beta   90.00
_cell.angle_gamma   90.00
#
_symmetry.space_group_name_H-M   'P 1'
#
loop_
_entity.id
_entity.type
_entity.pdbx_description
1 polymer ?
#
loop_
_entity_poly.entity_id
_entity_poly.type
_entity_poly.pdbx_seq_one_letter_code
_entity_poly.pdbx_strand_id
1 'polypeptide(L)' 'MTGAVDMKDRFEAIANPSCRFDIWDNESGEPVVHRGRLLSFATTKTAERIAGFLNETAAAGEAEPAREGPGKA' A
#
# COMPACT_ATOMS: atom_id res chain seq x y z
N MET A 1 31.32 0.27 -9.87
CA MET A 1 30.03 0.98 -9.74
C MET A 1 28.98 -0.07 -9.45
N THR A 2 28.82 -0.46 -8.19
CA THR A 2 27.78 -1.41 -7.78
C THR A 2 26.78 -0.59 -7.01
N GLY A 3 25.89 0.07 -7.75
CA GLY A 3 24.75 0.76 -7.14
C GLY A 3 23.91 -0.30 -6.46
N ALA A 4 23.64 -0.10 -5.17
CA ALA A 4 22.63 -0.86 -4.47
C ALA A 4 21.37 -0.84 -5.34
N VAL A 5 20.90 -2.03 -5.73
CA VAL A 5 19.54 -2.19 -6.25
C VAL A 5 18.66 -1.79 -5.07
N ASP A 6 18.23 -0.54 -5.08
CA ASP A 6 17.17 -0.02 -4.23
C ASP A 6 16.03 -0.99 -4.43
N MET A 7 15.81 -1.86 -3.44
CA MET A 7 14.93 -3.01 -3.52
C MET A 7 13.51 -2.46 -3.39
N LYS A 8 13.09 -1.64 -4.36
CA LYS A 8 11.75 -1.08 -4.43
C LYS A 8 10.80 -2.25 -4.24
N ASP A 9 9.96 -2.15 -3.21
CA ASP A 9 8.93 -3.12 -2.95
C ASP A 9 8.22 -3.42 -4.27
N ARG A 10 8.07 -4.72 -4.56
CA ARG A 10 7.46 -5.16 -5.84
C ARG A 10 6.10 -4.50 -6.04
N PHE A 11 5.38 -4.26 -4.95
CA PHE A 11 4.13 -3.51 -4.94
C PHE A 11 4.34 -2.17 -4.27
N GLU A 12 3.99 -1.09 -4.96
CA GLU A 12 4.06 0.27 -4.43
C GLU A 12 2.65 0.86 -4.34
N ALA A 13 2.30 1.39 -3.17
CA ALA A 13 1.06 2.12 -2.97
C ALA A 13 1.26 3.59 -3.33
N ILE A 14 0.62 4.05 -4.39
CA ILE A 14 0.67 5.43 -4.87
C ILE A 14 -0.59 6.15 -4.42
N ALA A 15 -0.43 7.30 -3.74
CA ALA A 15 -1.58 8.10 -3.29
C ALA A 15 -2.47 8.50 -4.48
N ASN A 16 -3.76 8.17 -4.40
CA ASN A 16 -4.75 8.54 -5.40
C ASN A 16 -5.82 9.43 -4.75
N PRO A 17 -5.96 10.70 -5.18
CA PRO A 17 -6.93 11.63 -4.59
C PRO A 17 -8.37 11.18 -4.73
N SER A 18 -8.69 10.27 -5.66
CA SER A 18 -10.05 9.74 -5.83
C SER A 18 -10.40 8.60 -4.87
N CYS A 19 -9.42 7.80 -4.42
CA CYS A 19 -9.68 6.51 -3.75
C CYS A 19 -8.64 6.11 -2.69
N ARG A 20 -7.93 7.07 -2.11
CA ARG A 20 -6.87 6.91 -1.09
C ARG A 20 -5.53 6.47 -1.69
N PHE A 21 -5.48 5.33 -2.37
CA PHE A 21 -4.28 4.83 -3.04
C PHE A 21 -4.62 3.89 -4.21
N ASP A 22 -3.73 3.85 -5.19
CA ASP A 22 -3.60 2.78 -6.18
C ASP A 22 -2.40 1.91 -5.80
N ILE A 23 -2.39 0.65 -6.23
CA ILE A 23 -1.23 -0.23 -6.03
C ILE A 23 -0.68 -0.60 -7.40
N TRP A 24 0.63 -0.41 -7.57
CA TRP A 24 1.36 -0.68 -8.80
C TRP A 24 2.32 -1.85 -8.62
N ASP A 25 2.39 -2.74 -9.60
CA ASP A 25 3.44 -3.76 -9.64
C ASP A 25 4.65 -3.19 -10.41
N ASN A 26 5.71 -2.85 -9.68
CA ASN A 26 6.95 -2.28 -10.20
C ASN A 26 7.71 -3.22 -11.15
N GLU A 27 7.44 -4.52 -11.12
CA GLU A 27 8.01 -5.50 -12.04
C GLU A 27 7.38 -5.39 -13.45
N SER A 28 6.07 -5.14 -13.50
CA SER A 28 5.31 -5.03 -14.75
C SER A 28 5.12 -3.59 -15.23
N GLY A 29 5.20 -2.61 -14.33
CA GLY A 29 4.83 -1.23 -14.59
C GLY A 29 3.32 -1.01 -14.73
N GLU A 30 2.48 -1.94 -14.28
CA GLU A 30 1.01 -1.86 -14.40
C GLU A 30 0.32 -1.70 -13.04
N PRO A 31 -0.82 -0.98 -12.98
CA PRO A 31 -1.61 -0.87 -11.76
C PRO A 31 -2.33 -2.21 -11.48
N VAL A 32 -2.19 -2.77 -10.29
CA VAL A 32 -2.89 -4.01 -9.89
C VAL A 32 -4.16 -3.72 -9.09
N VAL A 33 -4.17 -2.61 -8.35
CA VAL A 33 -5.38 -2.03 -7.77
C VAL A 33 -5.53 -0.62 -8.30
N HIS A 34 -6.69 -0.34 -8.89
CA HIS A 34 -7.05 1.01 -9.27
C HIS A 34 -8.41 1.36 -8.68
N ARG A 35 -8.49 2.52 -8.02
CA ARG A 35 -9.73 3.01 -7.40
C ARG A 35 -10.37 2.01 -6.42
N GLY A 36 -9.53 1.33 -5.63
CA GLY A 36 -9.97 0.31 -4.67
C GLY A 36 -10.51 -0.98 -5.30
N ARG A 37 -10.33 -1.18 -6.61
CA ARG A 37 -10.72 -2.42 -7.31
C ARG A 37 -9.48 -3.14 -7.84
N LEU A 38 -9.46 -4.45 -7.64
CA LEU A 38 -8.48 -5.34 -8.26
C LEU A 38 -8.74 -5.39 -9.78
N LEU A 39 -7.71 -5.21 -10.60
CA LEU A 39 -7.83 -5.26 -12.05
C LEU A 39 -7.76 -6.70 -12.58
N SER A 40 -8.44 -6.97 -13.70
CA SER A 40 -8.63 -8.32 -14.26
C SER A 40 -7.34 -9.03 -14.68
N PHE A 41 -6.25 -8.30 -14.90
CA PHE A 41 -4.95 -8.87 -15.26
C PHE A 41 -4.11 -9.23 -14.02
N ALA A 42 -4.56 -8.87 -12.81
CA ALA A 42 -3.90 -9.30 -11.58
C ALA A 42 -4.16 -10.80 -11.35
N THR A 43 -3.08 -11.57 -11.19
CA THR A 43 -3.18 -13.00 -10.84
C THR A 43 -3.71 -13.19 -9.42
N THR A 44 -4.26 -14.37 -9.10
CA THR A 44 -4.70 -14.72 -7.73
C THR A 44 -3.60 -14.49 -6.70
N LYS A 45 -2.36 -14.89 -7.01
CA LYS A 45 -1.20 -14.71 -6.12
C LYS A 45 -0.86 -13.25 -5.89
N THR A 46 -1.00 -12.42 -6.92
CA THR A 46 -0.84 -10.96 -6.84
C THR A 46 -1.91 -10.36 -5.94
N ALA A 47 -3.17 -10.78 -6.11
CA ALA A 47 -4.31 -10.33 -5.30
C ALA A 47 -4.14 -10.69 -3.81
N GLU A 48 -3.70 -11.91 -3.49
CA GLU A 48 -3.45 -12.35 -2.11
C GLU A 48 -2.37 -11.51 -1.44
N ARG A 49 -1.27 -11.22 -2.13
CA ARG A 49 -0.18 -10.42 -1.59
C ARG A 49 -0.60 -8.96 -1.36
N ILE A 50 -1.39 -8.40 -2.28
CA ILE A 50 -1.97 -7.06 -2.14
C ILE A 50 -2.93 -7.00 -0.95
N ALA A 51 -3.79 -8.01 -0.79
CA ALA A 51 -4.70 -8.09 0.35
C ALA A 51 -3.92 -8.18 1.67
N GLY A 52 -2.83 -8.96 1.72
CA GLY A 52 -1.90 -8.98 2.85
C GLY A 52 -1.36 -7.59 3.18
N PHE A 53 -0.75 -6.93 2.20
CA PHE A 53 -0.21 -5.57 2.35
C PHE A 53 -1.25 -4.57 2.88
N LEU A 54 -2.47 -4.60 2.36
CA LEU A 54 -3.58 -3.73 2.79
C LEU A 54 -4.04 -4.02 4.21
N ASN A 55 -4.12 -5.29 4.58
CA ASN A 55 -4.49 -5.69 5.94
C ASN A 55 -3.41 -5.29 6.94
N GLU A 56 -2.13 -5.41 6.58
CA GLU A 56 -1.00 -4.98 7.41
C GLU A 56 -0.98 -3.46 7.60
N THR A 57 -1.20 -2.67 6.54
CA THR A 57 -1.28 -1.21 6.64
C THR A 57 -2.53 -0.73 7.39
N ALA A 58 -3.66 -1.40 7.22
CA ALA A 58 -4.86 -1.12 8.00
C ALA A 58 -4.63 -1.40 9.50
N ALA A 59 -4.00 -2.52 9.83
CA ALA A 59 -3.64 -2.86 11.21
C ALA A 59 -2.63 -1.89 11.81
N ALA A 60 -1.64 -1.42 11.03
CA ALA A 60 -0.67 -0.42 11.46
C ALA A 60 -1.31 0.97 11.69
N GLY A 61 -2.35 1.32 10.95
CA GLY A 61 -3.11 2.56 11.14
C GLY A 61 -3.99 2.59 12.39
N GLU A 62 -4.30 1.42 12.97
CA GLU A 62 -5.07 1.30 14.22
C GLU A 62 -4.16 1.30 15.47
N ALA A 63 -2.84 1.19 15.29
CA ALA A 63 -1.84 1.23 16.35
C ALA A 63 -1.21 2.64 16.47
N GLU A 64 -1.85 3.46 17.31
CA GLU A 64 -1.37 4.65 18.04
C GLU A 64 -1.49 6.09 17.46
N PRO A 65 -1.66 7.12 18.35
CA PRO A 65 -1.90 7.07 19.81
C PRO A 65 -3.20 7.76 20.27
N ALA A 66 -3.67 7.34 21.43
CA ALA A 66 -4.64 8.07 22.24
C ALA A 66 -4.20 9.54 22.37
N ARG A 67 -5.08 10.45 21.95
CA ARG A 67 -4.92 11.88 22.19
C ARG A 67 -5.06 12.15 23.69
N GLU A 68 -3.95 12.21 24.42
CA GLU A 68 -3.94 12.89 25.72
C GLU A 68 -4.04 14.39 25.43
N GLY A 69 -5.23 14.95 25.67
CA GLY A 69 -5.50 16.37 25.50
C GLY A 69 -4.66 17.22 26.45
N PRO A 70 -4.45 18.50 26.15
CA PRO A 70 -3.64 19.36 27.01
C PRO A 70 -4.34 19.53 28.37
N GLY A 71 -3.75 18.96 29.41
CA GLY A 71 -4.12 19.22 30.80
C GLY A 71 -3.97 20.71 31.09
N LYS A 72 -5.11 21.39 31.20
CA LYS A 72 -5.23 22.66 31.89
C LYS A 72 -5.15 22.38 33.40
N ALA A 73 -4.16 22.93 34.08
CA ALA A 73 -4.26 23.39 35.45
C ALA A 73 -3.16 24.43 35.70
#